data_AF-A0A2S2R1U5-F1
#
_entry.id   AF-A0A2S2R1U5-F1
#
_cell.length_a   1.000
_cell.length_b   1.000
_cell.length_c   1.000
_cell.angle_alpha   90.00
_cell.angle_beta   90.00
_cell.angle_gamma   90.00
#
_symmetry.space_group_name_H-M   'P 1'
#
loop_
_entity.id
_entity.type
_entity.pdbx_description
1 polymer ?
#
loop_
_entity_poly.entity_id
_entity_poly.type
_entity_poly.pdbx_seq_one_letter_code
_entity_poly.pdbx_strand_id
1 'polypeptide(L)'
;MIFPLRKNRDTKKEFEDYIKKLTNSENDTVRSRTLIIMQRNLTFQRVCGRVLDATFEELCDRPLGAVDYLYLSQMFHTIAIRDVPQLDLDSLSPMRRFITLIDTLYDNKVCVLIYADKPLKDLFVAKKTGGLDDDQMVLMDDLNLNTDSTDAKANVFTGDEEIFAFDRTISRLMEMQSSDYWKNNCSKL
;
A
#
# COMPACT_ATOMS: atom_id res chain seq x y z
N MET A 1 -6.02 4.51 -9.90
CA MET A 1 -7.29 3.74 -9.99
C MET A 1 -7.11 2.44 -9.21
N ILE A 2 -8.03 2.09 -8.31
CA ILE A 2 -7.92 0.84 -7.52
C ILE A 2 -8.97 -0.15 -8.01
N PHE A 3 -8.52 -1.38 -8.23
CA PHE A 3 -9.30 -2.50 -8.75
C PHE A 3 -9.39 -3.59 -7.67
N PRO A 4 -10.55 -3.77 -7.00
CA PRO A 4 -10.70 -4.80 -5.97
C PRO A 4 -10.75 -6.22 -6.57
N LEU A 5 -10.10 -7.19 -5.91
CA LEU A 5 -10.00 -8.61 -6.29
C LEU A 5 -11.34 -9.35 -6.21
N ARG A 6 -12.28 -8.89 -5.39
CA ARG A 6 -13.61 -9.51 -5.24
C ARG A 6 -14.71 -8.80 -6.03
N LYS A 7 -14.78 -9.12 -7.33
CA LYS A 7 -15.97 -9.70 -8.01
C LYS A 7 -15.73 -9.63 -9.54
N ASN A 8 -15.53 -10.78 -10.18
CA ASN A 8 -15.39 -11.05 -11.63
C ASN A 8 -13.98 -11.08 -12.25
N ARG A 9 -13.84 -12.04 -13.17
CA ARG A 9 -12.75 -12.19 -14.15
C ARG A 9 -12.48 -10.89 -14.93
N ASP A 10 -13.50 -10.04 -15.01
CA ASP A 10 -13.48 -8.74 -15.67
C ASP A 10 -12.52 -7.76 -14.99
N THR A 11 -12.47 -7.70 -13.66
CA THR A 11 -11.63 -6.70 -12.94
C THR A 11 -10.13 -6.94 -13.14
N LYS A 12 -9.70 -8.20 -13.17
CA LYS A 12 -8.30 -8.54 -13.49
C LYS A 12 -7.95 -8.13 -14.91
N LYS A 13 -8.86 -8.42 -15.85
CA LYS A 13 -8.69 -8.07 -17.27
C LYS A 13 -8.65 -6.56 -17.46
N GLU A 14 -9.52 -5.81 -16.80
CA GLU A 14 -9.52 -4.34 -16.81
C GLU A 14 -8.20 -3.76 -16.30
N PHE A 15 -7.69 -4.28 -15.17
CA PHE A 15 -6.39 -3.89 -14.63
C PHE A 15 -5.26 -4.16 -15.63
N GLU A 16 -5.23 -5.36 -16.22
CA GLU A 16 -4.24 -5.71 -17.24
C GLU A 16 -4.34 -4.86 -18.49
N ASP A 17 -5.56 -4.58 -18.97
CA ASP A 17 -5.80 -3.75 -20.14
C ASP A 17 -5.42 -2.29 -19.88
N TYR A 18 -5.60 -1.80 -18.65
CA TYR A 18 -5.15 -0.46 -18.25
C TYR A 18 -3.62 -0.36 -18.21
N ILE A 19 -2.94 -1.37 -17.65
CA ILE A 19 -1.47 -1.44 -17.70
C ILE A 19 -1.00 -1.51 -19.14
N LYS A 20 -1.60 -2.35 -19.99
CA LYS A 20 -1.22 -2.45 -21.42
C LYS A 20 -1.34 -1.10 -22.12
N LYS A 21 -2.40 -0.32 -21.84
CA LYS A 21 -2.55 1.04 -22.37
C LYS A 21 -1.40 1.96 -21.92
N LEU A 22 -1.06 1.93 -20.63
CA LEU A 22 0.06 2.69 -20.07
C LEU A 22 1.42 2.26 -20.62
N THR A 23 1.63 0.96 -20.85
CA THR A 23 2.90 0.48 -21.40
C THR A 23 3.01 0.73 -22.91
N ASN A 24 1.89 0.76 -23.64
CA ASN A 24 1.88 1.06 -25.07
C ASN A 24 2.14 2.53 -25.39
N SER A 25 1.90 3.44 -24.45
CA SER A 25 2.32 4.85 -24.59
C SER A 25 3.81 5.06 -24.34
N GLU A 26 4.50 4.07 -23.77
CA GLU A 26 5.95 4.12 -23.58
C GLU A 26 6.65 3.62 -24.85
N ASN A 27 7.71 4.32 -25.27
CA ASN A 27 8.60 3.88 -26.35
C ASN A 27 9.61 2.82 -25.86
N ASP A 28 9.16 1.84 -25.08
CA ASP A 28 9.98 0.75 -24.54
C ASP A 28 9.19 -0.57 -24.57
N THR A 29 9.84 -1.66 -24.18
CA THR A 29 9.23 -2.98 -24.06
C THR A 29 9.23 -3.44 -22.60
N VAL A 30 8.22 -4.24 -22.22
CA VAL A 30 8.13 -4.80 -20.87
C VAL A 30 9.28 -5.79 -20.66
N ARG A 31 10.18 -5.49 -19.72
CA ARG A 31 11.32 -6.34 -19.38
C ARG A 31 11.67 -6.24 -17.90
N SER A 32 12.47 -7.19 -17.43
CA SER A 32 13.08 -7.09 -16.12
C SER A 32 14.12 -5.97 -16.09
N ARG A 33 14.16 -5.21 -15.01
CA ARG A 33 15.11 -4.11 -14.80
C ARG A 33 15.63 -4.13 -13.38
N THR A 34 16.96 -4.07 -13.26
CA THR A 34 17.65 -3.89 -11.99
C THR A 34 17.98 -2.41 -11.79
N LEU A 35 17.56 -1.87 -10.66
CA LEU A 35 17.91 -0.53 -10.19
C LEU A 35 19.01 -0.66 -9.15
N ILE A 36 20.00 0.24 -9.20
CA ILE A 36 21.09 0.28 -8.22
C ILE A 36 20.81 1.45 -7.28
N ILE A 37 20.42 1.14 -6.04
CA ILE A 37 20.07 2.12 -5.01
C ILE A 37 21.03 1.92 -3.83
N MET A 38 21.85 2.92 -3.50
CA MET A 38 22.83 2.84 -2.41
C MET A 38 23.66 1.53 -2.41
N GLN A 39 24.19 1.15 -3.58
CA GLN A 39 24.96 -0.09 -3.81
C GLN A 39 24.17 -1.41 -3.66
N ARG A 40 22.84 -1.36 -3.53
CA ARG A 40 21.96 -2.52 -3.55
C ARG A 40 21.29 -2.67 -4.91
N ASN A 41 21.17 -3.90 -5.38
CA ASN A 41 20.46 -4.24 -6.61
C ASN A 41 19.00 -4.56 -6.29
N LEU A 42 18.08 -3.73 -6.78
CA LEU A 42 16.64 -3.94 -6.68
C LEU A 42 16.08 -4.31 -8.06
N THR A 43 15.68 -5.57 -8.21
CA THR A 43 15.18 -6.08 -9.49
C THR A 43 13.66 -6.18 -9.49
N PHE A 44 13.07 -5.61 -10.54
CA PHE A 44 11.65 -5.75 -10.85
C PHE A 44 11.48 -6.55 -12.15
N GLN A 45 10.46 -7.40 -12.19
CA GLN A 45 10.25 -8.30 -13.33
C GLN A 45 9.62 -7.60 -14.54
N ARG A 46 8.80 -6.58 -14.32
CA ARG A 46 7.99 -5.95 -15.37
C ARG A 46 8.10 -4.43 -15.30
N VAL A 47 9.00 -3.89 -16.12
CA VAL A 47 9.19 -2.44 -16.30
C VAL A 47 9.07 -2.12 -17.78
N CYS A 48 8.35 -1.06 -18.11
CA CYS A 48 8.26 -0.50 -19.47
C CYS A 48 8.48 1.01 -19.37
N GLY A 49 9.61 1.52 -19.86
CA GLY A 49 9.91 2.96 -19.79
C GLY A 49 9.87 3.48 -18.36
N ARG A 50 8.91 4.37 -18.08
CA ARG A 50 8.64 4.96 -16.75
C ARG A 50 7.37 4.42 -16.06
N VAL A 51 6.89 3.26 -16.50
CA VAL A 51 5.83 2.48 -15.87
C VAL A 51 6.41 1.24 -15.20
N LEU A 52 6.18 1.10 -13.89
CA LEU A 52 6.53 -0.08 -13.09
C LEU A 52 5.29 -0.93 -12.85
N ASP A 53 5.36 -2.23 -13.15
CA ASP A 53 4.34 -3.23 -12.83
C ASP A 53 4.94 -4.22 -11.82
N ALA A 54 4.61 -4.07 -10.55
CA ALA A 54 5.20 -4.82 -9.45
C ALA A 54 4.13 -5.50 -8.59
N THR A 55 4.53 -6.57 -7.92
CA THR A 55 3.71 -7.23 -6.88
C THR A 55 3.88 -6.53 -5.52
N PHE A 56 2.93 -6.74 -4.63
CA PHE A 56 3.04 -6.30 -3.23
C PHE A 56 4.30 -6.88 -2.57
N GLU A 57 4.61 -8.15 -2.80
CA GLU A 57 5.82 -8.81 -2.28
C GLU A 57 7.10 -8.10 -2.73
N GLU A 58 7.19 -7.72 -4.01
CA GLU A 58 8.35 -6.98 -4.55
C GLU A 58 8.58 -5.62 -3.89
N LEU A 59 7.53 -5.00 -3.37
CA LEU A 59 7.56 -3.64 -2.81
C LEU A 59 7.54 -3.59 -1.28
N CYS A 60 6.88 -4.55 -0.61
CA CYS A 60 6.57 -4.48 0.82
C CYS A 60 7.11 -5.67 1.62
N ASP A 61 7.36 -6.83 1.01
CA ASP A 61 7.94 -7.99 1.73
C ASP A 61 9.48 -8.02 1.65
N ARG A 62 10.06 -7.13 0.85
CA ARG A 62 11.50 -6.86 0.82
C ARG A 62 11.87 -5.77 1.83
N PRO A 63 13.14 -5.73 2.31
CA PRO A 63 13.62 -4.68 3.21
C PRO A 63 13.89 -3.38 2.42
N LEU A 64 12.81 -2.79 1.88
CA LEU A 64 12.80 -1.47 1.25
C LEU A 64 12.44 -0.42 2.30
N GLY A 65 13.08 0.75 2.19
CA GLY A 65 12.83 1.91 3.05
C GLY A 65 12.39 3.15 2.27
N ALA A 66 12.21 4.26 2.98
CA ALA A 66 11.78 5.52 2.41
C ALA A 66 12.68 6.01 1.26
N VAL A 67 14.00 5.80 1.36
CA VAL A 67 14.97 6.17 0.30
C VAL A 67 14.73 5.38 -0.98
N ASP A 68 14.42 4.08 -0.87
CA ASP A 68 14.11 3.25 -2.03
C ASP A 68 12.84 3.73 -2.71
N TYR A 69 11.78 4.00 -1.94
CA TYR A 69 10.51 4.49 -2.47
C TYR A 69 10.64 5.88 -3.13
N LEU A 70 11.47 6.76 -2.57
CA LEU A 70 11.77 8.05 -3.17
C LEU A 70 12.51 7.89 -4.50
N TYR A 71 13.43 6.94 -4.59
CA TYR A 71 14.09 6.62 -5.86
C TYR A 71 13.09 6.08 -6.88
N LEU A 72 12.19 5.18 -6.48
CA LEU A 72 11.13 4.68 -7.35
C LEU A 72 10.21 5.81 -7.84
N SER A 73 9.84 6.76 -6.97
CA SER A 73 8.97 7.87 -7.34
C SER A 73 9.62 8.86 -8.31
N GLN A 74 10.94 8.97 -8.30
CA GLN A 74 11.68 9.79 -9.27
C GLN A 74 11.83 9.07 -10.62
N MET A 75 12.00 7.75 -10.61
CA MET A 75 12.19 6.96 -11.81
C MET A 75 10.89 6.73 -12.57
N PHE A 76 9.81 6.40 -11.87
CA PHE A 76 8.53 6.01 -12.45
C PHE A 76 7.47 7.08 -12.22
N HIS A 77 6.78 7.49 -13.29
CA HIS A 77 5.61 8.36 -13.15
C HIS A 77 4.33 7.54 -12.86
N THR A 78 4.36 6.24 -13.14
CA THR A 78 3.24 5.34 -12.84
C THR A 78 3.75 4.04 -12.25
N ILE A 79 3.15 3.64 -11.14
CA ILE A 79 3.45 2.38 -10.45
C ILE A 79 2.15 1.60 -10.28
N ALA A 80 2.12 0.40 -10.85
CA ALA A 80 1.09 -0.58 -10.63
C ALA A 80 1.54 -1.59 -9.56
N ILE A 81 0.65 -1.85 -8.60
CA ILE A 81 0.88 -2.74 -7.46
C ILE A 81 -0.15 -3.87 -7.54
N ARG A 82 0.32 -5.10 -7.71
CA ARG A 82 -0.51 -6.30 -7.80
C ARG A 82 -0.60 -7.03 -6.47
N ASP A 83 -1.69 -7.78 -6.34
CA ASP A 83 -1.89 -8.77 -5.29
C ASP A 83 -1.68 -8.18 -3.89
N VAL A 84 -2.19 -6.96 -3.66
CA VAL A 84 -2.15 -6.32 -2.34
C VAL A 84 -3.08 -7.09 -1.40
N PRO A 85 -2.56 -7.76 -0.36
CA PRO A 85 -3.39 -8.52 0.56
C PRO A 85 -4.22 -7.58 1.44
N GLN A 86 -5.16 -8.14 2.18
CA GLN A 86 -5.73 -7.43 3.32
C GLN A 86 -4.63 -7.21 4.36
N LEU A 87 -4.43 -5.96 4.80
CA LEU A 87 -3.40 -5.57 5.75
C LEU A 87 -3.98 -5.55 7.16
N ASP A 88 -3.37 -6.33 8.06
CA ASP A 88 -3.80 -6.54 9.45
C ASP A 88 -2.63 -6.37 10.43
N LEU A 89 -2.92 -6.32 11.73
CA LEU A 89 -1.89 -6.15 12.76
C LEU A 89 -0.89 -7.31 12.84
N ASP A 90 -1.12 -8.43 12.15
CA ASP A 90 -0.14 -9.51 12.07
C ASP A 90 0.92 -9.25 10.97
N SER A 91 0.60 -8.36 10.02
CA SER A 91 1.45 -7.92 8.91
C SER A 91 1.98 -6.48 9.06
N LEU A 92 2.29 -6.05 10.30
CA LEU A 92 2.74 -4.69 10.62
C LEU A 92 3.94 -4.20 9.78
N SER A 93 4.94 -5.05 9.53
CA SER A 93 6.13 -4.65 8.79
C SER A 93 5.82 -4.33 7.31
N PRO A 94 5.20 -5.26 6.53
CA PRO A 94 4.74 -4.95 5.17
C PRO A 94 3.74 -3.78 5.10
N MET A 95 2.85 -3.67 6.08
CA MET A 95 1.86 -2.60 6.16
C MET A 95 2.50 -1.22 6.36
N ARG A 96 3.43 -1.06 7.31
CA ARG A 96 4.16 0.21 7.51
C ARG A 96 4.96 0.60 6.27
N ARG A 97 5.53 -0.38 5.57
CA ARG A 97 6.19 -0.18 4.28
C ARG A 97 5.22 0.29 3.20
N PHE A 98 4.03 -0.31 3.13
CA PHE A 98 2.98 0.11 2.20
C PHE A 98 2.52 1.56 2.47
N ILE A 99 2.31 1.93 3.74
CA ILE A 99 2.02 3.33 4.11
C ILE A 99 3.13 4.27 3.62
N THR A 100 4.39 3.93 3.92
CA THR A 100 5.55 4.74 3.53
C THR A 100 5.66 4.88 2.01
N LEU A 101 5.40 3.80 1.28
CA LEU A 101 5.35 3.79 -0.19
C LEU A 101 4.27 4.76 -0.68
N ILE A 102 3.01 4.58 -0.28
CA ILE A 102 1.90 5.41 -0.75
C ILE A 102 2.12 6.89 -0.41
N ASP A 103 2.61 7.18 0.78
CA ASP A 103 2.96 8.54 1.22
C ASP A 103 3.97 9.17 0.26
N THR A 104 5.06 8.44 -0.03
CA THR A 104 6.11 8.90 -0.93
C THR A 104 5.59 9.11 -2.35
N LEU A 105 4.77 8.18 -2.87
CA LEU A 105 4.18 8.30 -4.21
C LEU A 105 3.21 9.48 -4.30
N TYR A 106 2.40 9.68 -3.27
CA TYR A 106 1.45 10.78 -3.18
C TYR A 106 2.15 12.15 -3.18
N ASP A 107 3.20 12.30 -2.38
CA ASP A 107 3.97 13.55 -2.25
C ASP A 107 4.71 13.88 -3.56
N ASN A 108 5.19 12.86 -4.27
CA ASN A 108 5.87 13.00 -5.56
C ASN A 108 4.93 12.99 -6.78
N LYS A 109 3.60 12.99 -6.56
CA LYS A 109 2.58 13.03 -7.61
C LYS A 109 2.68 11.85 -8.61
N VAL A 110 3.08 10.68 -8.12
CA VAL A 110 3.15 9.45 -8.91
C VAL A 110 1.77 8.83 -9.04
N CYS A 111 1.44 8.38 -10.24
CA CYS A 111 0.17 7.73 -10.53
C CYS A 111 0.18 6.28 -10.06
N VAL A 112 -0.84 5.87 -9.32
CA VAL A 112 -0.90 4.54 -8.72
C VAL A 112 -2.08 3.72 -9.24
N LEU A 113 -1.77 2.49 -9.67
CA LEU A 113 -2.74 1.46 -10.00
C LEU A 113 -2.64 0.35 -8.97
N ILE A 114 -3.71 0.02 -8.26
CA ILE A 114 -3.66 -1.06 -7.24
C ILE A 114 -4.66 -2.15 -7.60
N TYR A 115 -4.20 -3.39 -7.51
CA TYR A 115 -5.03 -4.59 -7.54
C TYR A 115 -4.94 -5.26 -6.16
N ALA A 116 -6.05 -5.26 -5.41
CA ALA A 116 -6.05 -5.58 -3.97
C ALA A 116 -7.17 -6.53 -3.55
N ASP A 117 -6.93 -7.40 -2.55
CA ASP A 117 -7.83 -8.49 -2.11
C ASP A 117 -9.23 -8.00 -1.72
N LYS A 118 -9.27 -6.77 -1.21
CA LYS A 118 -10.45 -6.10 -0.68
C LYS A 118 -10.58 -4.70 -1.30
N PRO A 119 -11.80 -4.13 -1.32
CA PRO A 119 -11.99 -2.70 -1.59
C PRO A 119 -11.18 -1.85 -0.61
N LEU A 120 -10.80 -0.64 -1.02
CA LEU A 120 -9.97 0.27 -0.21
C LEU A 120 -10.47 0.47 1.23
N LYS A 121 -11.80 0.50 1.43
CA LYS A 121 -12.43 0.66 2.75
C LYS A 121 -12.18 -0.51 3.70
N ASP A 122 -12.01 -1.72 3.14
CA ASP A 122 -11.83 -2.95 3.89
C ASP A 122 -10.40 -3.50 3.75
N LEU A 123 -9.51 -2.73 3.12
CA LEU A 123 -8.12 -3.15 2.85
C LEU A 123 -7.30 -3.22 4.14
N PHE A 124 -7.62 -2.38 5.12
CA PHE A 124 -6.95 -2.34 6.42
C PHE A 124 -7.89 -2.85 7.51
N VAL A 125 -7.40 -3.73 8.37
CA VAL A 125 -8.13 -4.29 9.51
C VAL A 125 -7.33 -4.07 10.78
N ALA A 126 -7.85 -3.21 11.67
CA ALA A 126 -7.24 -2.94 12.97
C ALA A 126 -7.45 -4.06 14.01
N LYS A 127 -7.86 -5.26 13.58
CA LYS A 127 -8.12 -6.40 14.46
C LYS A 127 -6.97 -7.40 14.28
N LYS A 128 -6.31 -7.76 15.39
CA LYS A 128 -5.36 -8.88 15.41
C LYS A 128 -6.10 -10.16 15.04
N THR A 129 -5.55 -11.01 14.19
CA THR A 129 -6.20 -12.26 13.77
C THR A 129 -5.95 -13.32 14.84
N GLY A 130 -6.55 -13.10 15.99
CA GLY A 130 -6.46 -13.90 17.20
C GLY A 130 -7.28 -13.15 18.21
N GLY A 131 -8.38 -13.77 18.67
CA GLY A 131 -9.31 -13.13 19.59
C GLY A 131 -8.55 -12.47 20.75
N LEU A 132 -9.12 -11.39 21.29
CA LEU A 132 -8.87 -11.11 22.68
C LEU A 132 -9.23 -12.41 23.41
N ASP A 133 -8.24 -13.12 23.95
CA ASP A 133 -8.51 -14.31 24.73
C ASP A 133 -9.50 -13.90 25.81
N ASP A 134 -10.61 -14.63 25.98
CA ASP A 134 -11.63 -14.32 26.99
C ASP A 134 -11.00 -14.16 28.39
N ASP A 135 -9.86 -14.83 28.63
CA ASP A 135 -9.03 -14.72 29.83
C ASP A 135 -8.43 -13.31 30.04
N GLN A 136 -8.12 -12.55 28.98
CA GLN A 136 -7.63 -11.16 29.10
C GLN A 136 -8.76 -10.16 29.40
N MET A 137 -10.02 -10.46 29.05
CA MET A 137 -11.16 -9.65 29.48
C MET A 137 -11.48 -9.88 30.96
N VAL A 138 -11.40 -11.13 31.42
CA VAL A 138 -11.68 -11.49 32.84
C VAL A 138 -10.65 -10.86 33.79
N LEU A 139 -9.37 -10.80 33.38
CA LEU A 139 -8.31 -10.18 34.18
C LEU A 139 -8.47 -8.65 34.36
N MET A 140 -9.20 -7.96 33.47
CA MET A 140 -9.42 -6.52 33.61
C MET A 140 -10.53 -6.18 34.62
N ASP A 141 -11.45 -7.11 34.89
CA ASP A 141 -12.56 -6.94 35.84
C ASP A 141 -12.07 -7.19 37.29
N ASP A 142 -11.21 -8.20 37.50
CA ASP A 142 -10.69 -8.59 38.83
C ASP A 142 -9.69 -7.59 39.43
N LEU A 143 -9.08 -6.72 38.61
CA LEU A 143 -8.07 -5.75 39.06
C LEU A 143 -8.64 -4.41 39.53
N ASN A 144 -9.97 -4.21 39.49
CA ASN A 144 -10.67 -2.99 39.92
C ASN A 144 -9.91 -1.70 39.52
N LEU A 145 -9.52 -1.61 38.24
CA LEU A 145 -8.87 -0.44 37.69
C LEU A 145 -9.90 0.70 37.66
N ASN A 146 -9.85 1.55 38.67
CA ASN A 146 -10.52 2.85 38.63
C ASN A 146 -10.09 3.56 37.34
N THR A 147 -11.10 3.93 36.57
CA THR A 147 -11.07 4.50 35.22
C THR A 147 -10.44 5.90 35.14
N ASP A 148 -9.46 6.20 36.00
CA ASP A 148 -8.88 7.54 36.16
C ASP A 148 -7.34 7.56 36.31
N SER A 149 -6.65 6.46 35.96
CA SER A 149 -5.18 6.49 35.88
C SER A 149 -4.69 6.13 34.48
N THR A 150 -3.88 7.03 33.94
CA THR A 150 -3.32 7.09 32.59
C THR A 150 -2.42 5.91 32.20
N ASP A 151 -2.15 4.97 33.10
CA ASP A 151 -1.10 3.97 32.92
C ASP A 151 -1.62 2.56 32.57
N ALA A 152 -2.93 2.30 32.65
CA ALA A 152 -3.56 1.16 31.96
C ALA A 152 -3.77 1.41 30.45
N LYS A 153 -3.45 2.63 29.99
CA LYS A 153 -3.39 2.99 28.56
C LYS A 153 -2.14 2.45 27.86
N ALA A 154 -1.31 1.61 28.47
CA ALA A 154 -0.14 1.05 27.79
C ALA A 154 -0.49 0.01 26.69
N ASN A 155 -1.71 -0.55 26.69
CA ASN A 155 -2.26 -1.27 25.52
C ASN A 155 -2.81 -0.32 24.42
N VAL A 156 -2.79 0.99 24.65
CA VAL A 156 -3.15 2.08 23.71
C VAL A 156 -1.94 2.50 22.86
N PHE A 157 -0.73 1.99 23.13
CA PHE A 157 0.51 2.52 22.51
C PHE A 157 0.87 1.94 21.13
N THR A 158 0.00 1.17 20.48
CA THR A 158 0.29 0.66 19.11
C THR A 158 -0.82 0.90 18.10
N GLY A 159 -2.09 0.91 18.51
CA GLY A 159 -3.21 1.04 17.57
C GLY A 159 -3.46 2.46 17.05
N ASP A 160 -3.42 3.49 17.89
CA ASP A 160 -3.95 4.81 17.54
C ASP A 160 -3.13 5.51 16.44
N GLU A 161 -1.80 5.44 16.52
CA GLU A 161 -0.91 6.00 15.48
C GLU A 161 -1.06 5.24 14.15
N GLU A 162 -1.25 3.93 14.21
CA GLU A 162 -1.40 3.07 13.04
C GLU A 162 -2.75 3.30 12.37
N ILE A 163 -3.83 3.39 13.15
CA ILE A 163 -5.17 3.74 12.68
C ILE A 163 -5.16 5.11 12.01
N PHE A 164 -4.55 6.12 12.64
CA PHE A 164 -4.41 7.44 12.03
C PHE A 164 -3.60 7.41 10.73
N ALA A 165 -2.53 6.61 10.69
CA ALA A 165 -1.77 6.41 9.46
C ALA A 165 -2.60 5.70 8.37
N PHE A 166 -3.48 4.77 8.73
CA PHE A 166 -4.39 4.11 7.78
C PHE A 166 -5.40 5.07 7.20
N ASP A 167 -6.12 5.82 8.04
CA ASP A 167 -7.15 6.75 7.57
C ASP A 167 -6.57 7.80 6.62
N ARG A 168 -5.36 8.28 6.94
CA ARG A 168 -4.61 9.19 6.08
C ARG A 168 -4.19 8.53 4.76
N THR A 169 -3.72 7.28 4.81
CA THR A 169 -3.33 6.52 3.61
C THR A 169 -4.53 6.26 2.71
N ILE A 170 -5.67 5.86 3.28
CA ILE A 170 -6.93 5.65 2.54
C ILE A 170 -7.39 6.95 1.90
N SER A 171 -7.35 8.06 2.63
CA SER A 171 -7.71 9.38 2.09
C SER A 171 -6.85 9.77 0.88
N ARG A 172 -5.53 9.58 0.98
CA ARG A 172 -4.59 9.80 -0.13
C ARG A 172 -4.90 8.89 -1.32
N LEU A 173 -5.14 7.61 -1.08
CA LEU A 173 -5.49 6.66 -2.14
C LEU A 173 -6.83 7.00 -2.81
N MET A 174 -7.82 7.54 -2.08
CA MET A 174 -9.06 8.03 -2.66
C MET A 174 -8.80 9.24 -3.56
N GLU A 175 -7.99 10.19 -3.13
CA GLU A 175 -7.62 11.36 -3.94
C GLU A 175 -6.85 10.96 -5.20
N MET A 176 -5.87 10.06 -5.08
CA MET A 176 -5.09 9.52 -6.20
C MET A 176 -5.93 8.73 -7.21
N GLN A 177 -7.19 8.41 -6.90
CA GLN A 177 -8.13 7.79 -7.83
C GLN A 177 -9.05 8.79 -8.52
N SER A 178 -9.10 10.03 -8.05
CA SER A 178 -9.95 11.05 -8.66
C SER A 178 -9.52 11.33 -10.10
N SER A 179 -10.51 11.65 -10.95
CA SER A 179 -10.24 12.03 -12.34
C SER A 179 -9.31 13.24 -12.43
N ASP A 180 -9.41 14.15 -11.48
CA ASP A 180 -8.65 15.40 -11.48
C ASP A 180 -7.18 15.15 -11.14
N TYR A 181 -6.91 14.26 -10.18
CA TYR A 181 -5.54 13.83 -9.90
C TYR A 181 -4.91 13.18 -11.14
N TRP A 182 -5.65 12.33 -11.85
CA TRP A 182 -5.15 11.68 -13.06
C TRP A 182 -4.94 12.65 -14.21
N LYS A 183 -5.85 13.61 -14.42
CA LYS A 183 -5.70 14.64 -15.44
C LYS A 183 -4.51 15.57 -15.17
N ASN A 184 -4.22 15.85 -13.90
CA ASN A 184 -3.15 16.78 -13.53
C ASN A 184 -1.78 16.12 -13.46
N ASN A 185 -1.71 14.84 -13.06
CA ASN A 185 -0.45 14.17 -12.75
C ASN A 185 -0.10 13.01 -13.72
N CYS A 186 -1.09 12.44 -14.42
CA CYS A 186 -0.91 11.24 -15.25
C CYS A 186 -1.06 11.49 -16.76
N SER A 187 -1.32 12.73 -17.17
CA SER A 187 -1.71 13.15 -18.52
C SER A 187 -0.57 13.28 -19.54
N LYS A 188 0.44 12.41 -19.45
CA LYS A 188 1.28 12.10 -20.62
C LYS A 188 0.73 10.91 -21.43
N LEU A 189 -0.57 10.61 -21.25
CA LEU A 189 -1.37 9.73 -22.11
C LEU A 189 -2.19 10.56 -23.09
#